data_AF-A0A6C0HA10-F1
#
_entry.id   AF-A0A6C0HA10-F1
#
_cell.length_a   1.000
_cell.length_b   1.000
_cell.length_c   1.000
_cell.angle_alpha   90.00
_cell.angle_beta   90.00
_cell.angle_gamma   90.00
#
_symmetry.space_group_name_H-M   'P 1'
#
loop_
_entity.id
_entity.type
_entity.pdbx_description
1 polymer ?
#
loop_
_entity_poly.entity_id
_entity_poly.type
_entity_poly.pdbx_seq_one_letter_code
_entity_poly.pdbx_strand_id
1 'polypeptide(L)'
;MTTPVSDYSTKIDSISSEFSSILDNFTNSFIDYYKNLDSTASQNNYDVAKNSLTDEITKMYQLKATIMSSLGGVNTSMNDLEQKLGVGEGKINDLSDDYQQQTGDSSKILVNDAKEKYKIQYVANITMFLGIAWMVGLFYSFMKNGSTAQPMSLRR
;
A
#
# COMPACT_ATOMS: atom_id res chain seq x y z
N MET A 1 19.35 15.24 -7.39
CA MET A 1 18.95 15.22 -5.97
C MET A 1 20.02 14.44 -5.23
N THR A 2 20.92 15.13 -4.52
CA THR A 2 21.94 14.50 -3.66
C THR A 2 21.25 14.00 -2.40
N THR A 3 21.29 12.71 -2.15
CA THR A 3 20.75 12.11 -0.92
C THR A 3 21.47 12.68 0.30
N PRO A 4 20.77 12.98 1.42
CA PRO A 4 21.36 13.59 2.62
C PRO A 4 22.56 12.82 3.20
N VAL A 5 22.64 11.50 2.94
CA VAL A 5 23.77 10.65 3.34
C VAL A 5 25.08 11.02 2.62
N SER A 6 25.05 11.43 1.35
CA SER A 6 26.27 11.82 0.61
C SER A 6 26.80 13.19 1.02
N ASP A 7 25.95 14.04 1.62
CA ASP A 7 26.34 15.36 2.13
C ASP A 7 27.05 15.25 3.49
N TYR A 8 26.59 14.34 4.37
CA TYR A 8 27.24 14.14 5.67
C TYR A 8 28.60 13.43 5.57
N SER A 9 28.76 12.42 4.71
CA SER A 9 30.08 11.76 4.56
C SER A 9 31.14 12.76 4.10
N THR A 10 30.82 13.58 3.11
CA THR A 10 31.74 14.61 2.59
C THR A 10 32.16 15.60 3.68
N LYS A 11 31.23 16.02 4.56
CA LYS A 11 31.52 16.91 5.69
C LYS A 11 32.38 16.23 6.77
N ILE A 12 32.13 14.95 7.05
CA ILE A 12 32.95 14.15 7.97
C ILE A 12 34.38 14.01 7.42
N ASP A 13 34.51 13.70 6.15
CA ASP A 13 35.81 13.50 5.49
C ASP A 13 36.63 14.80 5.47
N SER A 14 35.99 15.95 5.20
CA SER A 14 36.63 17.27 5.27
C SER A 14 37.21 17.54 6.66
N ILE A 15 36.39 17.45 7.71
CA ILE A 15 36.82 17.67 9.10
C ILE A 15 37.93 16.68 9.48
N SER A 16 37.76 15.40 9.13
CA SER A 16 38.75 14.36 9.44
C SER A 16 40.10 14.62 8.77
N SER A 17 40.09 15.14 7.54
CA SER A 17 41.32 15.44 6.80
C SER A 17 42.07 16.63 7.39
N GLU A 18 41.34 17.67 7.82
CA GLU A 18 41.90 18.90 8.36
C GLU A 18 42.36 18.73 9.82
N PHE A 19 41.67 17.89 10.60
CA PHE A 19 41.92 17.73 12.03
C PHE A 19 43.36 17.31 12.36
N SER A 20 43.94 16.39 11.59
CA SER A 20 45.31 15.92 11.85
C SER A 20 46.33 17.05 11.70
N SER A 21 46.21 17.85 10.64
CA SER A 21 47.09 18.99 10.41
C SER A 21 46.93 20.08 11.47
N ILE A 22 45.70 20.32 11.92
CA ILE A 22 45.41 21.31 12.97
C ILE A 22 45.94 20.84 14.32
N LEU A 23 45.80 19.55 14.64
CA LEU A 23 46.33 18.95 15.86
C LEU A 23 47.86 19.02 15.89
N ASP A 24 48.53 18.68 14.78
CA ASP A 24 49.99 18.76 14.67
C ASP A 24 50.48 20.20 14.86
N ASN A 25 49.81 21.18 14.25
CA ASN A 25 50.15 22.59 14.42
C ASN A 25 49.96 23.06 15.87
N PHE A 26 48.87 22.64 16.53
CA PHE A 26 48.64 22.89 17.95
C PHE A 26 49.75 22.28 18.82
N THR A 27 50.11 21.02 18.60
CA THR A 27 51.17 20.35 19.37
C THR A 27 52.51 21.03 19.20
N ASN A 28 52.88 21.41 17.98
CA ASN A 28 54.14 22.12 17.72
C ASN A 28 54.16 23.51 18.36
N SER A 29 53.08 24.28 18.23
CA SER A 29 52.97 25.61 18.83
C SER A 29 52.94 25.55 20.36
N PHE A 30 52.32 24.51 20.94
CA PHE A 30 52.35 24.25 22.37
C PHE A 30 53.79 24.00 22.86
N ILE A 31 54.52 23.12 22.18
CA ILE A 31 55.92 22.82 22.53
C ILE A 31 56.79 24.08 22.43
N ASP A 32 56.62 24.89 21.38
CA ASP A 32 57.40 26.12 21.19
C ASP A 32 57.12 27.16 22.27
N TYR A 33 55.85 27.39 22.59
CA TYR A 33 55.46 28.30 23.68
C TYR A 33 56.06 27.89 25.02
N TYR A 34 55.97 26.61 25.39
CA TYR A 34 56.51 26.14 26.67
C TYR A 34 58.05 26.10 26.72
N LYS A 35 58.72 26.05 25.57
CA LYS A 35 60.18 26.22 25.49
C LYS A 35 60.61 27.69 25.57
N ASN A 36 59.76 28.61 25.15
CA ASN A 36 60.05 30.04 24.98
C ASN A 36 59.00 30.91 25.67
N LEU A 37 58.79 30.75 26.98
CA LEU A 37 57.70 31.41 27.71
C LEU A 37 57.72 32.95 27.66
N ASP A 38 58.90 33.55 27.51
CA ASP A 38 59.05 35.02 27.43
C ASP A 38 58.79 35.56 26.00
N SER A 39 58.61 34.69 25.01
CA SER A 39 58.37 35.06 23.61
C SER A 39 56.89 35.36 23.38
N THR A 40 56.56 36.64 23.25
CA THR A 40 55.22 37.08 22.81
C THR A 40 54.83 36.48 21.45
N ALA A 41 55.80 36.25 20.56
CA ALA A 41 55.55 35.62 19.27
C ALA A 41 55.12 34.15 19.43
N SER A 42 55.81 33.39 20.29
CA SER A 42 55.48 31.99 20.57
C SER A 42 54.12 31.87 21.29
N GLN A 43 53.80 32.81 22.19
CA GLN A 43 52.47 32.90 22.81
C GLN A 43 51.36 33.15 21.77
N ASN A 44 51.54 34.14 20.88
CA ASN A 44 50.56 34.44 19.84
C ASN A 44 50.34 33.24 18.90
N ASN A 45 51.40 32.54 18.50
CA ASN A 45 51.29 31.36 17.64
C ASN A 45 50.51 30.24 18.35
N TYR A 46 50.77 30.02 19.64
CA TYR A 46 50.02 29.06 20.44
C TYR A 46 48.53 29.42 20.55
N ASP A 47 48.19 30.68 20.83
CA ASP A 47 46.79 31.12 20.92
C ASP A 47 46.05 30.95 19.58
N VAL A 48 46.70 31.25 18.46
CA VAL A 48 46.14 31.01 17.12
C VAL A 48 45.90 29.53 16.86
N ALA A 49 46.87 28.67 17.18
CA ALA A 49 46.75 27.22 16.98
C ALA A 49 45.67 26.61 17.90
N LYS A 50 45.57 27.10 19.14
CA LYS A 50 44.53 26.73 20.09
C LYS A 50 43.12 27.12 19.60
N ASN A 51 42.96 28.33 19.08
CA ASN A 51 41.68 28.77 18.51
C ASN A 51 41.31 27.92 17.30
N SER A 52 42.27 27.64 16.41
CA SER A 52 42.04 26.79 15.23
C SER A 52 41.58 25.38 15.61
N LEU A 53 42.20 24.76 16.62
CA LEU A 53 41.78 23.46 17.15
C LEU A 53 40.39 23.52 17.78
N THR A 54 40.09 24.58 18.52
CA THR A 54 38.79 24.78 19.16
C THR A 54 37.68 24.95 18.13
N ASP A 55 37.93 25.69 17.06
CA ASP A 55 37.00 25.90 15.96
C ASP A 55 36.70 24.58 15.25
N GLU A 56 37.72 23.76 14.97
CA GLU A 56 37.54 22.46 14.31
C GLU A 56 36.73 21.48 15.18
N ILE A 57 37.03 21.43 16.49
CA ILE A 57 36.25 20.65 17.45
C ILE A 57 34.79 21.13 17.47
N THR A 58 34.57 22.44 17.42
CA THR A 58 33.22 23.04 17.40
C THR A 58 32.44 22.63 16.15
N LYS A 59 33.06 22.70 14.96
CA LYS A 59 32.45 22.22 13.71
C LYS A 59 32.03 20.75 13.83
N MET A 60 32.88 19.92 14.43
CA MET A 60 32.64 18.49 14.62
C MET A 60 31.43 18.24 15.53
N TYR A 61 31.29 18.98 16.64
CA TYR A 61 30.12 18.90 17.52
C TYR A 61 28.83 19.42 16.86
N GLN A 62 28.91 20.49 16.08
CA GLN A 62 27.77 21.00 15.32
C GLN A 62 27.28 19.96 14.31
N LEU A 63 28.19 19.37 13.54
CA LEU A 63 27.86 18.31 12.59
C LEU A 63 27.19 17.11 13.28
N LYS A 64 27.74 16.69 14.44
CA LYS A 64 27.14 15.63 15.27
C LYS A 64 25.70 15.98 15.69
N ALA A 65 25.46 17.20 16.15
CA ALA A 65 24.13 17.65 16.56
C ALA A 65 23.15 17.68 15.38
N THR A 66 23.58 18.16 14.21
CA THR A 66 22.77 18.17 12.98
C THR A 66 22.39 16.76 12.52
N ILE A 67 23.34 15.81 12.57
CA ILE A 67 23.08 14.40 12.24
C ILE A 67 22.05 13.81 13.22
N MET A 68 22.21 14.01 14.52
CA MET A 68 21.25 13.52 15.53
C MET A 68 19.85 14.09 15.33
N SER A 69 19.74 15.40 15.07
CA SER A 69 18.46 16.05 14.80
C SER A 69 17.77 15.46 13.56
N SER A 70 18.54 15.24 12.49
CA SER A 70 18.03 14.61 11.28
C SER A 70 17.53 13.19 11.52
N LEU A 71 18.26 12.40 12.32
CA LEU A 71 17.86 11.06 12.74
C LEU A 71 16.56 11.06 13.55
N GLY A 72 16.41 12.02 14.48
CA GLY A 72 15.18 12.20 15.23
C GLY A 72 13.98 12.54 14.34
N GLY A 73 14.19 13.37 13.31
CA GLY A 73 13.19 13.67 12.30
C GLY A 73 12.75 12.42 11.52
N VAL A 74 13.70 11.62 11.03
CA VAL A 74 13.41 10.36 10.33
C VAL A 74 12.62 9.40 11.21
N ASN A 75 13.02 9.22 12.46
CA ASN A 75 12.32 8.35 13.41
C ASN A 75 10.87 8.81 13.65
N THR A 76 10.65 10.13 13.73
CA THR A 76 9.32 10.71 13.86
C THR A 76 8.46 10.45 12.62
N SER A 77 9.03 10.65 11.42
CA SER A 77 8.32 10.35 10.17
C SER A 77 8.01 8.86 10.02
N MET A 78 8.90 7.98 10.50
CA MET A 78 8.70 6.53 10.48
C MET A 78 7.54 6.12 11.38
N ASN A 79 7.46 6.66 12.60
CA ASN A 79 6.33 6.43 13.50
C ASN A 79 5.00 6.93 12.92
N ASP A 80 4.98 8.10 12.26
CA ASP A 80 3.78 8.62 11.59
C ASP A 80 3.33 7.72 10.42
N LEU A 81 4.30 7.19 9.65
CA LEU A 81 4.04 6.22 8.59
C LEU A 81 3.47 4.90 9.12
N GLU A 82 4.05 4.36 10.20
CA GLU A 82 3.55 3.14 10.86
C GLU A 82 2.13 3.35 11.38
N GLN A 83 1.83 4.49 11.99
CA GLN A 83 0.48 4.81 12.45
C GLN A 83 -0.51 4.88 11.28
N LYS A 84 -0.13 5.54 10.18
CA LYS A 84 -0.96 5.61 8.96
C LYS A 84 -1.18 4.25 8.31
N LEU A 85 -0.14 3.40 8.30
CA LEU A 85 -0.25 2.03 7.82
C LEU A 85 -1.22 1.22 8.68
N GLY A 86 -1.11 1.28 10.01
CA GLY A 86 -2.04 0.59 10.91
C GLY A 86 -3.50 1.05 10.74
N VAL A 87 -3.73 2.36 10.54
CA VAL A 87 -5.07 2.88 10.21
C VAL A 87 -5.55 2.38 8.84
N GLY A 88 -4.66 2.27 7.86
CA GLY A 88 -4.94 1.73 6.54
C GLY A 88 -5.33 0.25 6.58
N GLU A 89 -4.59 -0.57 7.32
CA GLU A 89 -4.89 -1.98 7.54
C GLU A 89 -6.24 -2.18 8.24
N GLY A 90 -6.56 -1.36 9.26
CA GLY A 90 -7.86 -1.38 9.92
C GLY A 90 -9.01 -1.13 8.93
N LYS A 91 -8.89 -0.11 8.09
CA LYS A 91 -9.88 0.18 7.04
C LYS A 91 -10.03 -0.94 6.02
N ILE A 92 -8.93 -1.60 5.64
CA ILE A 92 -8.95 -2.72 4.70
C ILE A 92 -9.69 -3.91 5.31
N ASN A 93 -9.44 -4.21 6.59
CA ASN A 93 -10.15 -5.27 7.30
C ASN A 93 -11.65 -4.96 7.41
N ASP A 94 -12.00 -3.73 7.79
CA ASP A 94 -13.41 -3.30 7.86
C ASP A 94 -14.11 -3.43 6.49
N LEU A 95 -13.44 -3.04 5.40
CA LEU A 95 -13.98 -3.16 4.04
C LEU A 95 -14.11 -4.62 3.59
N SER A 96 -13.15 -5.48 4.00
CA SER A 96 -13.18 -6.91 3.72
C SER A 96 -14.35 -7.57 4.45
N ASP A 97 -14.56 -7.24 5.71
CA ASP A 97 -15.66 -7.78 6.52
C ASP A 97 -17.02 -7.32 5.98
N ASP A 98 -17.16 -6.04 5.61
CA ASP A 98 -18.37 -5.50 4.98
C ASP A 98 -18.63 -6.16 3.61
N TYR A 99 -17.58 -6.35 2.80
CA TYR A 99 -17.69 -7.07 1.53
C TYR A 99 -18.14 -8.52 1.73
N GLN A 100 -17.60 -9.23 2.72
CA GLN A 100 -18.02 -10.60 3.03
C GLN A 100 -19.47 -10.66 3.51
N GLN A 101 -19.92 -9.70 4.34
CA GLN A 101 -21.32 -9.62 4.76
C GLN A 101 -22.26 -9.36 3.58
N GLN A 102 -21.89 -8.48 2.64
CA GLN A 102 -22.74 -8.12 1.51
C GLN A 102 -22.74 -9.17 0.38
N THR A 103 -21.64 -9.90 0.18
CA THR A 103 -21.49 -10.83 -0.95
C THR A 103 -21.57 -12.31 -0.59
N GLY A 104 -21.32 -12.67 0.68
CA GLY A 104 -21.18 -14.05 1.15
C GLY A 104 -22.42 -14.93 0.93
N ASP A 105 -23.62 -14.35 0.89
CA ASP A 105 -24.87 -15.08 0.62
C ASP A 105 -25.56 -14.66 -0.69
N SER A 106 -25.13 -13.57 -1.34
CA SER A 106 -25.78 -13.06 -2.54
C SER A 106 -25.72 -14.06 -3.72
N SER A 107 -24.62 -14.80 -3.88
CA SER A 107 -24.49 -15.82 -4.93
C SER A 107 -25.34 -17.06 -4.65
N LYS A 108 -25.44 -17.50 -3.39
CA LYS A 108 -26.28 -18.65 -2.99
C LYS A 108 -27.76 -18.33 -3.14
N ILE A 109 -28.18 -17.12 -2.76
CA ILE A 109 -29.54 -16.64 -2.94
C ILE A 109 -29.89 -16.60 -4.42
N LEU A 110 -29.03 -16.01 -5.28
CA LEU A 110 -29.26 -15.98 -6.73
C LEU A 110 -29.35 -17.37 -7.36
N VAL A 111 -28.49 -18.30 -6.93
CA VAL A 111 -28.51 -19.70 -7.42
C VAL A 111 -29.77 -20.43 -6.97
N ASN A 112 -30.24 -20.19 -5.74
CA ASN A 112 -31.47 -20.80 -5.25
C ASN A 112 -32.71 -20.23 -5.96
N ASP A 113 -32.80 -18.91 -6.12
CA ASP A 113 -33.88 -18.26 -6.88
C ASP A 113 -33.91 -18.71 -8.34
N ALA A 114 -32.74 -18.87 -8.97
CA ALA A 114 -32.65 -19.37 -10.34
C ALA A 114 -33.12 -20.83 -10.46
N LYS A 115 -32.77 -21.69 -9.49
CA LYS A 115 -33.25 -23.09 -9.44
C LYS A 115 -34.76 -23.17 -9.24
N GLU A 116 -35.32 -22.33 -8.39
CA GLU A 116 -36.76 -22.31 -8.13
C GLU A 116 -37.54 -21.84 -9.38
N LYS A 117 -37.09 -20.75 -10.02
CA LYS A 117 -37.68 -20.29 -11.29
C LYS A 117 -37.63 -21.35 -12.39
N TYR A 118 -36.52 -22.09 -12.49
CA TYR A 118 -36.40 -23.16 -13.48
C TYR A 118 -37.40 -24.29 -13.23
N LYS A 119 -37.60 -24.70 -11.98
CA LYS A 119 -38.60 -25.73 -11.62
C LYS A 119 -40.02 -25.29 -11.96
N ILE A 120 -40.38 -24.05 -11.62
CA ILE A 120 -41.70 -23.49 -11.92
C ILE A 120 -41.94 -23.48 -13.43
N GLN A 121 -40.96 -23.03 -14.21
CA GLN A 121 -41.07 -22.97 -15.67
C GLN A 121 -41.15 -24.37 -16.31
N TYR A 122 -40.39 -25.34 -15.81
CA TYR A 122 -40.46 -26.72 -16.29
C TYR A 122 -41.84 -27.34 -16.07
N VAL A 123 -42.40 -27.21 -14.86
CA VAL A 123 -43.75 -27.70 -14.54
C VAL A 123 -44.81 -26.99 -15.38
N ALA A 124 -44.71 -25.67 -15.56
CA ALA A 124 -45.63 -24.91 -16.40
C ALA A 124 -45.58 -25.40 -17.86
N ASN A 125 -44.39 -25.63 -18.42
CA ASN A 125 -44.21 -26.09 -19.80
C ASN A 125 -44.77 -27.49 -20.02
N ILE A 126 -44.55 -28.42 -19.09
CA ILE A 126 -45.15 -29.77 -19.14
C ILE A 126 -46.67 -29.68 -19.07
N THR A 127 -47.19 -28.86 -18.16
CA THR A 127 -48.65 -28.68 -18.00
C THR A 127 -49.27 -28.11 -19.27
N MET A 128 -48.60 -27.14 -19.90
CA MET A 128 -49.03 -26.56 -21.18
C MET A 128 -49.00 -27.61 -22.30
N PHE A 129 -47.94 -28.41 -22.40
CA PHE A 129 -47.85 -29.49 -23.38
C PHE A 129 -48.97 -30.51 -23.22
N LEU A 130 -49.24 -30.95 -22.00
CA LEU A 130 -50.35 -31.85 -21.69
C LEU A 130 -51.70 -31.24 -22.05
N GLY A 131 -51.91 -29.95 -21.77
CA GLY A 131 -53.13 -29.23 -22.15
C GLY A 131 -53.34 -29.17 -23.67
N ILE A 132 -52.28 -28.90 -24.44
CA ILE A 132 -52.32 -28.89 -25.91
C ILE A 132 -52.62 -30.30 -26.43
N ALA A 133 -51.92 -31.32 -25.93
CA ALA A 133 -52.14 -32.71 -26.33
C ALA A 133 -53.58 -33.17 -26.05
N TRP A 134 -54.15 -32.78 -24.91
CA TRP A 134 -55.53 -33.07 -24.55
C TRP A 134 -56.53 -32.38 -25.49
N MET A 135 -56.33 -31.09 -25.79
CA MET A 135 -57.16 -30.35 -26.74
C MET A 135 -57.12 -30.96 -28.14
N VAL A 136 -55.95 -31.33 -28.64
CA VAL A 136 -55.80 -32.01 -29.94
C VAL A 136 -56.53 -33.37 -29.94
N GLY A 137 -56.43 -34.12 -28.84
CA GLY A 137 -57.15 -35.38 -28.67
C GLY A 137 -58.67 -35.22 -28.72
N LEU A 138 -59.21 -34.17 -28.07
CA LEU A 138 -60.63 -33.82 -28.14
C LEU A 138 -61.06 -33.45 -29.56
N PHE A 139 -60.28 -32.60 -30.25
CA PHE A 139 -60.55 -32.24 -31.64
C PHE A 139 -60.57 -33.47 -32.57
N TYR A 140 -59.61 -34.37 -32.42
CA TYR A 140 -59.57 -35.61 -33.19
C TYR A 140 -60.78 -36.52 -32.91
N SER A 141 -61.19 -36.64 -31.64
CA SER A 141 -62.38 -37.40 -31.24
C SER A 141 -63.66 -36.83 -31.85
N PHE A 142 -63.83 -35.49 -31.83
CA PHE A 142 -64.97 -34.83 -32.46
C PHE A 142 -65.02 -35.02 -33.98
N MET A 143 -63.88 -34.89 -34.68
CA MET A 143 -63.84 -35.10 -36.14
C MET A 143 -64.11 -36.57 -36.52
N LYS A 144 -63.58 -37.53 -35.76
CA LYS A 144 -63.82 -38.96 -36.02
C LYS A 144 -65.29 -39.34 -35.84
N ASN A 145 -65.97 -38.76 -34.86
CA ASN A 145 -67.40 -39.00 -34.62
C ASN A 145 -68.32 -38.22 -35.58
N GLY A 146 -67.83 -37.18 -36.27
CA GLY A 146 -68.56 -36.46 -37.31
C GLY A 146 -68.46 -37.08 -38.71
N SER A 147 -67.63 -38.11 -38.91
CA SER A 147 -67.30 -38.66 -40.24
C SER A 147 -68.11 -39.90 -40.65
N THR A 148 -69.07 -40.36 -39.85
CA THR A 148 -70.06 -41.36 -40.28
C THR A 148 -71.36 -40.70 -40.73
N ALA A 149 -71.35 -40.11 -41.93
CA ALA A 149 -72.57 -39.73 -42.65
C ALA A 149 -72.47 -40.14 -44.14
N GLN A 150 -73.09 -41.30 -44.42
CA GLN A 150 -73.77 -41.75 -45.65
C GLN A 150 -73.01 -41.85 -47.00
N PRO A 151 -73.15 -43.00 -47.71
CA PRO A 151 -73.29 -42.98 -49.16
C PRO A 151 -74.78 -42.86 -49.53
N MET A 152 -75.08 -41.76 -50.20
CA MET A 152 -76.31 -41.48 -50.95
C MET A 152 -76.38 -42.43 -52.16
N SER A 153 -77.49 -43.17 -52.35
CA SER A 153 -77.78 -43.83 -53.63
C SER A 153 -79.20 -43.55 -54.09
N LEU A 154 -79.26 -42.92 -55.27
CA LEU A 154 -80.42 -42.54 -56.08
C LEU A 154 -81.20 -43.73 -56.68
N ARG A 155 -82.48 -43.45 -56.98
CA ARG A 155 -83.42 -44.13 -57.93
C ARG A 155 -83.98 -45.49 -57.46
N ARG A 156 -85.26 -45.81 -57.64
CA ARG A 156 -86.33 -45.38 -58.56
C ARG A 156 -87.66 -45.29 -57.84
#